data_AF-A0A1P8UAV0-F1
#
_entry.id   AF-A0A1P8UAV0-F1
#
_cell.length_a   1.000
_cell.length_b   1.000
_cell.length_c   1.000
_cell.angle_alpha   90.00
_cell.angle_beta   90.00
_cell.angle_gamma   90.00
#
_symmetry.space_group_name_H-M   'P 1'
#
loop_
_entity.id
_entity.type
_entity.pdbx_description
1 polymer ?
#
loop_
_entity_poly.entity_id
_entity_poly.type
_entity_poly.pdbx_seq_one_letter_code
_entity_poly.pdbx_strand_id
1 'polypeptide(L)' 'MLVVVADTGIGMNAHDRDRLFERGYRSDAARASGIPGAGIGMAVVGEIIEQHAGSLNVESAIGRGASHRWVPTSRANA' A
#
# COMPACT_ATOMS: atom_id res chain seq x y z
N MET A 1 -14.35 6.18 -10.01
CA MET A 1 -14.82 5.52 -8.78
C MET A 1 -13.69 5.48 -7.78
N LEU A 2 -13.89 5.99 -6.57
CA LEU A 2 -12.93 5.87 -5.46
C LEU A 2 -13.02 4.45 -4.87
N VAL A 3 -11.87 3.84 -4.54
CA VAL A 3 -11.83 2.54 -3.83
C VAL A 3 -11.02 2.68 -2.55
N VAL A 4 -11.56 2.17 -1.45
CA VAL A 4 -10.88 2.11 -0.15
C VAL A 4 -10.88 0.68 0.35
N VAL A 5 -9.71 0.16 0.71
CA VAL A 5 -9.53 -1.13 1.37
C VAL A 5 -8.93 -0.88 2.73
N ALA A 6 -9.62 -1.33 3.78
CA ALA A 6 -9.17 -1.19 5.16
C ALA A 6 -9.12 -2.56 5.86
N ASP A 7 -8.13 -2.71 6.74
CA ASP A 7 -7.96 -3.87 7.60
C ASP A 7 -7.79 -3.45 9.07
N THR A 8 -7.85 -4.42 9.98
CA THR A 8 -7.66 -4.24 11.42
C THR A 8 -6.41 -4.97 11.94
N GLY A 9 -5.41 -5.16 11.08
CA GLY A 9 -4.17 -5.85 11.38
C GLY A 9 -3.21 -5.06 12.27
N ILE A 10 -1.96 -5.51 12.31
CA ILE A 10 -0.91 -4.93 13.17
C ILE A 10 -0.57 -3.47 12.83
N GLY A 11 -0.92 -3.01 11.63
CA GLY A 11 -0.56 -1.69 11.10
C GLY A 11 0.94 -1.55 10.78
N MET A 12 1.32 -0.35 10.36
CA MET A 12 2.69 -0.01 9.95
C MET A 12 3.17 1.22 10.72
N ASN A 13 4.47 1.26 11.01
CA ASN A 13 5.14 2.48 11.45
C ASN A 13 5.43 3.38 10.22
N ALA A 14 5.90 4.61 10.45
CA ALA A 14 6.20 5.55 9.37
C ALA A 14 7.29 5.02 8.42
N HIS A 15 8.37 4.45 8.96
CA HIS A 15 9.47 3.92 8.16
C HIS A 15 9.02 2.80 7.20
N ASP A 16 8.21 1.86 7.68
CA ASP A 16 7.72 0.75 6.85
C ASP A 16 6.72 1.23 5.79
N ARG A 17 5.92 2.25 6.13
CA ARG A 17 4.98 2.89 5.20
C ARG A 17 5.71 3.61 4.06
N ASP A 18 6.79 4.34 4.37
CA ASP A 18 7.55 5.10 3.37
C ASP A 18 8.25 4.17 2.36
N ARG A 19 8.54 2.94 2.78
CA ARG A 19 9.18 1.89 1.97
C ARG A 19 8.21 0.89 1.37
N LEU A 20 6.90 1.08 1.57
CA LEU A 20 5.86 0.11 1.21
C LEU A 20 5.88 -0.27 -0.28
N PHE A 21 6.26 0.67 -1.13
CA PHE A 21 6.30 0.50 -2.59
C PHE A 21 7.67 0.05 -3.11
N GLU A 22 8.67 -0.10 -2.24
CA GLU A 22 9.98 -0.62 -2.64
C GLU A 22 9.89 -2.10 -3.03
N ARG A 23 10.32 -2.41 -4.24
CA ARG A 23 10.33 -3.79 -4.75
C ARG A 23 11.23 -4.68 -3.90
N GLY A 24 10.66 -5.74 -3.34
CA GLY A 24 11.39 -6.71 -2.51
C GLY A 24 11.42 -6.33 -1.02
N TYR A 25 10.92 -5.15 -0.65
CA TYR A 25 10.90 -4.73 0.74
C TYR A 25 9.88 -5.53 1.55
N ARG A 26 10.29 -5.88 2.77
CA ARG A 26 9.46 -6.46 3.81
C ARG A 26 9.87 -5.81 5.13
N SER A 27 8.91 -5.44 5.96
CA SER A 27 9.21 -4.99 7.32
C SER A 27 9.71 -6.15 8.18
N ASP A 28 10.38 -5.83 9.28
CA ASP A 28 10.87 -6.86 10.21
C ASP A 28 9.71 -7.59 10.89
N ALA A 29 8.60 -6.90 11.17
CA ALA A 29 7.36 -7.52 11.64
C ALA A 29 6.82 -8.54 10.62
N ALA A 30 6.83 -8.19 9.32
CA ALA A 30 6.41 -9.11 8.27
C ALA A 30 7.35 -10.32 8.15
N ARG A 31 8.67 -10.14 8.30
CA ARG A 31 9.64 -11.26 8.32
C ARG A 31 9.44 -12.17 9.54
N ALA A 32 9.26 -11.58 10.72
CA ALA A 32 9.08 -12.30 11.98
C ALA A 32 7.76 -13.09 12.03
N SER A 33 6.72 -12.65 11.31
CA SER A 33 5.44 -13.38 11.22
C SER A 33 5.55 -14.78 10.60
N GLY A 34 6.68 -15.09 9.92
CA GLY A 34 6.87 -16.37 9.23
C GLY A 34 6.03 -16.54 7.97
N ILE A 35 5.16 -15.57 7.64
CA ILE A 35 4.32 -15.62 6.44
C ILE A 35 5.23 -15.53 5.20
N PRO A 36 5.17 -16.51 4.27
CA PRO A 36 5.94 -16.43 3.03
C PRO A 36 5.55 -15.23 2.17
N GLY A 37 6.53 -14.63 1.49
CA GLY A 37 6.28 -13.50 0.59
C GLY A 37 7.58 -12.86 0.10
N ALA A 38 7.60 -12.39 -1.14
CA ALA A 38 8.77 -11.76 -1.76
C ALA A 38 8.77 -10.22 -1.66
N GLY A 39 7.72 -9.59 -1.09
CA GLY A 39 7.65 -8.13 -1.02
C GLY A 39 7.41 -7.43 -2.37
N ILE A 40 6.74 -8.10 -3.31
CA ILE A 40 6.53 -7.59 -4.67
C ILE A 40 5.15 -6.96 -4.88
N GLY A 41 4.15 -7.37 -4.09
CA GLY A 41 2.74 -7.01 -4.33
C GLY A 41 2.51 -5.50 -4.34
N MET A 42 2.96 -4.78 -3.30
CA MET A 42 2.72 -3.34 -3.20
C MET A 42 3.51 -2.53 -4.22
N ALA A 43 4.74 -2.94 -4.58
CA ALA A 43 5.48 -2.32 -5.67
C ALA A 43 4.71 -2.39 -7.00
N VAL A 44 4.16 -3.56 -7.33
CA VAL A 44 3.32 -3.75 -8.52
C VAL A 44 2.04 -2.90 -8.46
N VAL A 45 1.41 -2.80 -7.28
CA VAL A 45 0.23 -1.92 -7.09
C VAL A 45 0.58 -0.46 -7.39
N GLY A 46 1.72 0.03 -6.87
CA GLY A 46 2.20 1.38 -7.15
C GLY A 46 2.41 1.61 -8.64
N GLU A 47 3.17 0.71 -9.30
CA GLU A 47 3.44 0.75 -10.74
C GLU A 47 2.13 0.78 -11.57
N ILE A 48 1.15 -0.07 -11.24
CA ILE A 48 -0.14 -0.10 -11.94
C ILE A 48 -0.89 1.21 -11.76
N ILE A 49 -0.96 1.74 -10.54
CA ILE A 49 -1.70 2.98 -10.26
C ILE A 49 -1.06 4.17 -11.00
N GLU A 50 0.27 4.27 -11.00
CA GLU A 50 1.01 5.28 -11.75
C GLU A 50 0.78 5.17 -13.25
N GLN A 51 0.85 3.96 -13.82
CA GLN A 51 0.59 3.72 -15.25
C GLN A 51 -0.83 4.12 -15.68
N HIS A 52 -1.79 4.05 -14.76
CA HIS A 52 -3.17 4.47 -14.99
C HIS A 52 -3.43 5.91 -14.55
N ALA A 53 -2.38 6.70 -14.30
CA ALA A 53 -2.42 8.09 -13.84
C ALA A 53 -3.28 8.32 -12.59
N GLY A 54 -3.48 7.28 -11.77
CA GLY A 54 -4.18 7.36 -10.50
C GLY A 54 -3.24 7.74 -9.37
N SER A 55 -3.78 7.84 -8.17
CA SER A 55 -2.99 8.01 -6.95
C SER A 55 -3.43 7.04 -5.86
N LEU A 56 -2.50 6.60 -5.03
CA LEU A 56 -2.77 5.76 -3.87
C LEU A 56 -2.30 6.47 -2.59
N ASN A 57 -3.21 6.67 -1.65
CA ASN A 57 -2.86 7.14 -0.31
C ASN A 57 -2.95 5.97 0.67
N VAL A 58 -1.96 5.84 1.55
CA VAL A 58 -1.92 4.80 2.58
C VAL A 58 -1.82 5.42 3.96
N GLU A 59 -2.82 5.15 4.78
CA GLU A 59 -2.86 5.56 6.18
C GLU A 59 -2.74 4.32 7.06
N SER A 60 -1.82 4.35 8.03
CA SER A 60 -1.64 3.25 8.96
C SER A 60 -0.90 3.73 10.21
N ALA A 61 -1.18 3.08 11.33
CA ALA A 61 -0.47 3.21 12.58
C ALA A 61 -0.42 1.85 13.29
N ILE A 62 0.62 1.61 14.07
CA ILE A 62 0.77 0.38 14.86
C ILE A 62 -0.46 0.16 15.76
N GLY A 63 -1.06 -1.03 15.66
CA GLY A 63 -2.25 -1.44 16.40
C GLY A 63 -3.58 -0.92 15.84
N ARG A 64 -3.58 -0.23 14.68
CA ARG A 64 -4.80 0.34 14.07
C ARG A 64 -5.12 -0.19 12.67
N GLY A 65 -4.37 -1.19 12.18
CA GLY A 65 -4.49 -1.68 10.80
C GLY A 65 -4.00 -0.68 9.75
N ALA A 66 -4.40 -0.89 8.50
CA ALA A 66 -4.10 0.00 7.39
C ALA A 66 -5.34 0.34 6.55
N SER A 67 -5.30 1.49 5.88
CA SER A 67 -6.32 1.93 4.92
C SER A 67 -5.63 2.42 3.65
N HIS A 68 -5.91 1.74 2.55
CA HIS A 68 -5.41 2.03 1.21
C HIS A 68 -6.52 2.69 0.39
N ARG A 69 -6.31 3.93 -0.04
CA ARG A 69 -7.28 4.74 -0.78
C ARG A 69 -6.76 5.02 -2.18
N TRP A 70 -7.34 4.37 -3.19
CA TRP A 70 -7.05 4.63 -4.59
C TRP A 70 -8.01 5.66 -5.16
N VAL A 71 -7.45 6.69 -5.80
CA VAL A 71 -8.16 7.73 -6.53
C VAL A 71 -7.81 7.56 -8.02
N PRO A 72 -8.80 7.28 -8.89
CA PRO A 72 -8.56 7.24 -10.32
C PRO A 72 -8.28 8.65 -10.85
N THR A 73 -7.59 8.75 -11.99
CA THR A 73 -7.59 10.00 -12.76
C THR A 73 -9.03 10.32 -13.11
N SER A 74 -9.49 11.53 -12.76
CA SER A 74 -10.70 12.06 -13.38
C SER A 74 -10.46 12.06 -14.89
N ARG A 75 -11.37 11.48 -15.68
CA ARG A 75 -11.45 11.90 -17.08
C ARG A 75 -11.64 13.41 -17.04
N ALA A 76 -10.61 14.17 -17.40
CA ALA A 76 -10.82 15.52 -17.90
C ALA A 76 -11.80 15.35 -19.05
N ASN A 77 -13.02 15.87 -18.88
CA ASN A 77 -14.02 15.85 -19.94
C ASN A 77 -13.40 16.46 -21.20
N ALA A 78 -13.70 15.79 -22.32
CA ALA A 78 -13.46 16.25 -23.67
C ALA A 78 -14.10 17.61 -23.95
#